data_AF-A0AAW2L5F5-F1
#
_entry.id   AF-A0AAW2L5F5-F1
#
_cell.length_a   1.000
_cell.length_b   1.000
_cell.length_c   1.000
_cell.angle_alpha   90.00
_cell.angle_beta   90.00
_cell.angle_gamma   90.00
#
_symmetry.space_group_name_H-M   'P 1'
#
loop_
_entity.id
_entity.type
_entity.pdbx_description
1 polymer ?
#
loop_
_entity_poly.entity_id
_entity_poly.type
_entity_poly.pdbx_seq_one_letter_code
_entity_poly.pdbx_strand_id
1 'polypeptide(L)'
;MMTTADELDNLFNPIQEWGYNQAATPLGIGVGHINPNKGLIFDADRDDYVNFLCVLNLTQKQIRAIIISPYNCSNPSSDLNYPSFIAFFNGNGTKTVQFQRTLTNVGSGKSSYMVRLESMQGFKVSVVPERLVFR
;
A
#
# COMPACT_ATOMS: atom_id res chain seq x y z
N MET A 1 10.28 2.56 6.11
CA MET A 1 11.07 1.88 5.04
C MET A 1 10.40 2.07 3.69
N MET A 2 9.12 1.74 3.50
CA MET A 2 8.47 1.82 2.18
C MET A 2 8.17 3.25 1.71
N THR A 3 7.48 4.05 2.52
CA THR A 3 7.00 5.40 2.15
C THR A 3 8.09 6.45 1.97
N THR A 4 9.33 6.10 2.31
CA THR A 4 10.49 6.99 2.22
C THR A 4 11.51 6.50 1.20
N ALA A 5 11.27 5.36 0.55
CA ALA A 5 12.19 4.75 -0.39
C ALA A 5 12.40 5.63 -1.63
N ASP A 6 13.58 5.48 -2.24
CA ASP A 6 13.97 6.21 -3.44
C ASP A 6 13.67 5.35 -4.69
N GLU A 7 12.92 5.91 -5.64
CA GLU A 7 12.61 5.26 -6.92
C GLU A 7 13.71 5.51 -7.98
N LEU A 8 14.70 6.34 -7.65
CA LEU A 8 15.78 6.76 -8.54
C LEU A 8 17.12 6.14 -8.14
N ASP A 9 17.97 5.93 -9.13
CA ASP A 9 19.36 5.50 -8.95
C ASP A 9 20.28 6.69 -8.57
N ASN A 10 21.57 6.40 -8.38
CA ASN A 10 22.58 7.40 -8.02
C ASN A 10 22.89 8.41 -9.16
N LEU A 11 22.35 8.19 -10.36
CA LEU A 11 22.40 9.10 -11.50
C LEU A 11 21.10 9.89 -11.67
N PHE A 12 20.17 9.77 -10.70
CA PHE A 12 18.83 10.37 -10.73
C PHE A 12 17.93 9.87 -11.87
N ASN A 13 18.21 8.69 -12.42
CA ASN A 13 17.33 8.02 -13.38
C ASN A 13 16.40 7.04 -12.66
N PRO A 14 15.23 6.69 -13.21
CA PRO A 14 14.43 5.59 -12.69
C PRO A 14 15.28 4.32 -12.57
N ILE A 15 15.19 3.64 -11.41
CA ILE A 15 15.88 2.36 -11.20
C ILE A 15 15.51 1.41 -12.34
N GLN A 16 16.50 0.77 -12.94
CA GLN A 16 16.30 -0.09 -14.11
C GLN A 16 16.05 -1.55 -13.74
N GLU A 17 15.23 -2.21 -14.56
CA GLU A 17 15.09 -3.65 -14.51
C GLU A 17 16.27 -4.32 -15.22
N TRP A 18 16.99 -5.17 -14.49
CA TRP A 18 18.17 -5.84 -15.02
C TRP A 18 17.83 -6.70 -16.25
N GLY A 19 18.52 -6.46 -17.35
CA GLY A 19 18.38 -7.22 -18.60
C GLY A 19 17.32 -6.71 -19.57
N TYR A 20 16.53 -5.69 -19.22
CA TYR A 20 15.46 -5.16 -20.08
C TYR A 20 15.67 -3.71 -20.53
N ASN A 21 16.72 -3.02 -20.04
CA ASN A 21 17.01 -1.60 -20.34
C ASN A 21 15.77 -0.69 -20.21
N GLN A 22 14.91 -0.98 -19.25
CA GLN A 22 13.66 -0.27 -18.98
C GLN A 22 13.57 0.09 -17.50
N ALA A 23 12.76 1.09 -17.17
CA ALA A 23 12.47 1.42 -15.78
C ALA A 23 11.79 0.22 -15.09
N ALA A 24 12.24 -0.11 -13.88
CA ALA A 24 11.66 -1.15 -13.09
C ALA A 24 10.24 -0.76 -12.65
N THR A 25 9.35 -1.75 -12.67
CA THR A 25 7.98 -1.57 -12.19
C THR A 25 7.90 -1.78 -10.67
N PRO A 26 6.82 -1.33 -10.02
CA PRO A 26 6.58 -1.68 -8.61
C PRO A 26 6.55 -3.19 -8.33
N LEU A 27 6.32 -4.05 -9.34
CA LEU A 27 6.42 -5.50 -9.17
C LEU A 27 7.87 -6.01 -9.11
N GLY A 28 8.81 -5.27 -9.70
CA GLY A 28 10.24 -5.62 -9.69
C GLY A 28 10.98 -5.09 -8.46
N ILE A 29 10.69 -3.84 -8.05
CA ILE A 29 11.42 -3.15 -6.98
C ILE A 29 10.55 -2.74 -5.78
N GLY A 30 9.26 -3.10 -5.78
CA GLY A 30 8.33 -2.65 -4.74
C GLY A 30 8.14 -1.14 -4.79
N VAL A 31 8.64 -0.46 -3.77
CA VAL A 31 8.59 1.00 -3.60
C VAL A 31 9.95 1.66 -3.84
N GLY A 32 10.96 0.90 -4.28
CA GLY A 32 12.30 1.40 -4.55
C GLY A 32 13.34 1.04 -3.49
N HIS A 33 14.46 1.75 -3.52
CA HIS A 33 15.61 1.51 -2.66
C HIS A 33 15.41 2.11 -1.26
N ILE A 34 15.86 1.41 -0.22
CA ILE A 34 15.67 1.85 1.16
C ILE A 34 16.30 3.23 1.41
N ASN A 35 15.51 4.11 2.03
CA ASN A 35 15.98 5.40 2.53
C ASN A 35 15.44 5.60 3.96
N PRO A 36 16.34 5.72 4.96
CA PRO A 36 16.01 5.59 6.39
C PRO A 36 15.35 6.84 7.03
N ASN A 37 14.82 7.76 6.24
CA ASN A 37 14.14 8.94 6.76
C ASN A 37 12.81 8.61 7.47
N LYS A 38 12.36 9.53 8.34
CA LYS A 38 11.07 9.44 9.05
C LYS A 38 9.97 10.09 8.24
N GLY A 39 8.76 9.56 8.32
CA GLY A 39 7.59 10.07 7.61
C GLY A 39 6.29 9.56 8.23
N LEU A 40 5.19 9.67 7.49
CA LEU A 40 3.92 9.05 7.88
C LEU A 40 4.01 7.52 7.76
N ILE A 41 3.27 6.83 8.63
CA ILE A 41 3.19 5.35 8.60
C ILE A 41 1.77 4.89 8.29
N PHE A 42 1.69 3.76 7.61
CA PHE A 42 0.47 2.98 7.46
C PHE A 42 0.56 1.87 8.52
N ASP A 43 -0.08 2.11 9.66
CA ASP A 43 -0.04 1.16 10.78
C ASP A 43 -1.10 0.07 10.58
N ALA A 44 -0.77 -1.16 10.95
CA ALA A 44 -1.67 -2.30 10.88
C ALA A 44 -1.36 -3.25 12.02
N ASP A 45 -2.39 -3.65 12.76
CA ASP A 45 -2.24 -4.52 13.90
C ASP A 45 -2.56 -5.99 13.54
N ARG A 46 -2.48 -6.86 14.55
CA ARG A 46 -2.76 -8.28 14.39
C ARG A 46 -4.18 -8.53 13.84
N ASP A 47 -5.17 -7.80 14.32
CA ASP A 47 -6.57 -8.04 14.00
C ASP A 47 -6.87 -7.61 12.55
N ASP A 48 -6.18 -6.59 12.03
CA ASP A 48 -6.21 -6.25 10.60
C ASP A 48 -5.78 -7.43 9.72
N TYR A 49 -4.70 -8.12 10.08
CA TYR A 49 -4.25 -9.32 9.37
C TYR A 49 -5.20 -10.52 9.56
N VAL A 50 -5.78 -10.69 10.76
CA VAL A 50 -6.80 -11.72 11.00
C VAL A 50 -8.00 -11.49 10.07
N ASN A 51 -8.52 -10.26 10.04
CA ASN A 51 -9.65 -9.86 9.21
C ASN A 51 -9.36 -10.04 7.72
N PHE A 52 -8.12 -9.75 7.29
CA PHE A 52 -7.66 -10.03 5.93
C PHE A 52 -7.64 -11.52 5.61
N LEU A 53 -7.10 -12.37 6.49
CA LEU A 53 -7.09 -13.82 6.28
C LEU A 53 -8.51 -14.39 6.22
N CYS A 54 -9.46 -13.81 6.95
CA CYS A 54 -10.87 -14.23 6.97
C CYS A 54 -11.63 -13.99 5.65
N VAL A 55 -11.18 -13.08 4.78
CA VAL A 55 -11.78 -12.88 3.45
C VAL A 55 -11.12 -13.74 2.37
N LEU A 56 -9.98 -14.37 2.67
CA LEU A 56 -9.37 -15.32 1.77
C LEU A 56 -10.19 -16.60 1.76
N ASN A 57 -10.22 -17.30 0.62
CA ASN A 57 -10.89 -18.60 0.48
C ASN A 57 -10.13 -19.74 1.19
N LEU A 58 -9.74 -19.52 2.46
CA LEU A 58 -9.05 -20.46 3.31
C LEU A 58 -10.04 -21.20 4.21
N THR A 59 -9.77 -22.48 4.44
CA THR A 59 -10.51 -23.28 5.41
C THR A 59 -10.11 -22.89 6.83
N GLN A 60 -11.00 -23.15 7.81
CA GLN A 60 -10.71 -22.91 9.22
C GLN A 60 -9.44 -23.60 9.71
N LYS A 61 -9.14 -24.81 9.18
CA LYS A 61 -7.91 -25.55 9.48
C LYS A 61 -6.66 -24.81 8.98
N GLN A 62 -6.71 -24.24 7.78
CA GLN A 62 -5.61 -23.44 7.22
C GLN A 62 -5.41 -22.14 8.00
N ILE A 63 -6.49 -21.43 8.33
CA ILE A 63 -6.39 -20.19 9.13
C ILE A 63 -5.81 -20.50 10.52
N ARG A 64 -6.21 -21.60 11.17
CA ARG A 64 -5.62 -22.03 12.46
C ARG A 64 -4.15 -22.43 12.37
N ALA A 65 -3.68 -22.90 11.20
CA ALA A 65 -2.27 -23.18 11.01
C ALA A 65 -1.43 -21.89 10.92
N ILE A 66 -2.03 -20.78 10.49
CA ILE A 66 -1.39 -19.46 10.41
C ILE A 66 -1.52 -18.71 11.75
N ILE A 67 -2.73 -18.72 12.33
CA ILE A 67 -3.09 -17.98 13.54
C ILE A 67 -3.13 -18.95 14.72
N ILE A 68 -2.05 -18.96 15.50
CA ILE A 68 -1.84 -19.93 16.60
C ILE A 68 -2.74 -19.65 17.82
N SER A 69 -3.25 -18.42 17.98
CA SER A 69 -4.13 -18.05 19.10
C SER A 69 -5.61 -18.01 18.68
N PRO A 70 -6.55 -17.93 19.63
CA PRO A 70 -7.95 -17.67 19.30
C PRO A 70 -8.08 -16.44 18.41
N TYR A 71 -8.98 -16.52 17.44
CA TYR A 71 -9.29 -15.45 16.50
C TYR A 71 -10.78 -15.43 16.20
N ASN A 72 -11.24 -14.32 15.66
CA ASN A 72 -12.61 -14.11 15.26
C ASN A 72 -12.63 -13.38 13.90
N CYS A 73 -13.56 -13.79 13.04
CA CYS A 73 -13.80 -13.16 11.73
C CYS A 73 -15.01 -12.23 11.79
N SER A 74 -15.13 -11.39 12.83
CA SER A 74 -16.30 -10.52 12.98
C SER A 74 -16.34 -9.38 11.97
N ASN A 75 -15.18 -8.85 11.56
CA ASN A 75 -15.07 -7.72 10.63
C ASN A 75 -14.12 -8.03 9.46
N PRO A 76 -14.42 -9.07 8.66
CA PRO A 76 -13.53 -9.50 7.59
C PRO A 76 -13.39 -8.39 6.52
N SER A 77 -12.16 -8.09 6.09
CA SER A 77 -11.87 -7.02 5.13
C SER A 77 -10.70 -7.37 4.22
N SER A 78 -10.84 -7.14 2.91
CA SER A 78 -9.73 -7.28 1.95
C SER A 78 -8.82 -6.06 1.89
N ASP A 79 -9.17 -4.98 2.58
CA ASP A 79 -8.54 -3.67 2.44
C ASP A 79 -7.57 -3.39 3.59
N LEU A 80 -6.47 -4.15 3.61
CA LEU A 80 -5.40 -3.98 4.58
C LEU A 80 -4.78 -2.59 4.43
N ASN A 81 -4.43 -1.96 5.57
CA ASN A 81 -3.77 -0.64 5.59
C ASN A 81 -2.29 -0.73 5.15
N TYR A 82 -2.06 -1.09 3.89
CA TYR A 82 -0.75 -1.39 3.33
C TYR A 82 -0.20 -0.17 2.56
N PRO A 83 1.11 0.13 2.65
CA PRO A 83 1.74 1.31 2.03
C PRO A 83 1.98 1.15 0.51
N SER A 84 1.12 0.42 -0.19
CA SER A 84 1.09 0.34 -1.65
C SER A 84 -0.32 -0.03 -2.13
N PHE A 85 -0.54 0.13 -3.43
CA PHE A 85 -1.82 -0.13 -4.09
C PHE A 85 -1.62 -1.06 -5.27
N ILE A 86 -2.47 -2.07 -5.40
CA ILE A 86 -2.52 -2.95 -6.57
C ILE A 86 -3.97 -3.20 -6.95
N ALA A 87 -4.29 -2.97 -8.23
CA ALA A 87 -5.62 -3.21 -8.79
C ALA A 87 -5.53 -4.14 -10.00
N PHE A 88 -6.40 -5.14 -10.03
CA PHE A 88 -6.54 -6.05 -11.16
C PHE A 88 -7.83 -5.75 -11.92
N PHE A 89 -7.73 -5.55 -13.22
CA PHE A 89 -8.87 -5.25 -14.09
C PHE A 89 -9.05 -6.39 -15.10
N ASN A 90 -10.07 -7.22 -14.89
CA ASN A 90 -10.42 -8.32 -15.80
C ASN A 90 -11.65 -7.97 -16.65
N GLY A 91 -11.68 -8.33 -17.93
CA GLY A 91 -12.85 -8.14 -18.81
C GLY A 91 -13.00 -6.73 -19.38
N ASN A 92 -14.08 -6.52 -20.15
CA ASN A 92 -14.31 -5.28 -20.89
C ASN A 92 -15.12 -4.26 -20.07
N GLY A 93 -14.92 -2.97 -20.36
CA GLY A 93 -15.68 -1.84 -19.80
C GLY A 93 -14.94 -1.05 -18.72
N THR A 94 -15.55 0.06 -18.29
CA THR A 94 -15.01 0.91 -17.22
C THR A 94 -15.21 0.25 -15.87
N LYS A 95 -14.13 0.13 -15.09
CA LYS A 95 -14.14 -0.42 -13.74
C LYS A 95 -13.51 0.55 -12.77
N THR A 96 -14.00 0.53 -11.54
CA THR A 96 -13.47 1.36 -10.44
C THR A 96 -13.11 0.45 -9.28
N VAL A 97 -11.91 0.64 -8.75
CA VAL A 97 -11.44 0.01 -7.52
C VAL A 97 -11.21 1.13 -6.51
N GLN A 98 -11.63 0.90 -5.26
CA GLN A 98 -11.45 1.83 -4.15
C GLN A 98 -10.55 1.19 -3.11
N PHE A 99 -9.72 2.03 -2.50
CA PHE A 99 -8.82 1.65 -1.41
C PHE A 99 -8.98 2.65 -0.29
N GLN A 100 -9.09 2.15 0.94
CA GLN A 100 -9.12 2.94 2.16
C GLN A 100 -7.79 2.76 2.88
N ARG A 101 -7.20 3.87 3.30
CA ARG A 101 -5.95 3.89 4.04
C ARG A 101 -6.04 4.85 5.21
N THR A 102 -5.37 4.48 6.28
CA THR A 102 -5.20 5.29 7.49
C THR A 102 -3.74 5.64 7.64
N LEU A 103 -3.44 6.93 7.68
CA LEU A 103 -2.09 7.43 7.90
C LEU A 103 -1.94 7.92 9.34
N THR A 104 -0.90 7.46 10.00
CA THR A 104 -0.51 7.91 11.33
C THR A 104 0.72 8.81 11.23
N ASN A 105 0.64 10.01 11.79
CA ASN A 105 1.79 10.90 11.91
C ASN A 105 2.62 10.52 13.16
N VAL A 106 3.86 10.08 12.93
CA VAL A 106 4.83 9.76 14.00
C VAL A 106 5.85 10.89 14.23
N GLY A 107 5.75 11.99 13.48
CA GLY A 107 6.54 13.19 13.70
C GLY A 107 6.00 14.04 14.86
N SER A 108 6.84 14.88 15.43
CA SER A 108 6.43 15.84 16.45
C SER A 108 5.81 17.10 15.85
N GLY A 109 4.76 17.60 16.49
CA GLY A 109 4.13 18.88 16.13
C GLY A 109 3.03 18.78 15.07
N LYS A 110 2.38 19.93 14.85
CA LYS A 110 1.30 20.09 13.88
C LYS A 110 1.87 20.01 12.47
N SER A 111 1.23 19.22 11.61
CA SER A 111 1.67 19.02 10.24
C SER A 111 0.48 18.96 9.29
N SER A 112 0.71 19.34 8.03
CA SER A 112 -0.28 19.25 6.97
C SER A 112 0.39 18.66 5.75
N TYR A 113 -0.25 17.68 5.14
CA TYR A 113 0.22 17.00 3.93
C TYR A 113 -0.79 17.20 2.83
N MET A 114 -0.30 17.44 1.61
CA MET A 114 -1.11 17.57 0.42
C MET A 114 -0.74 16.43 -0.52
N VAL A 115 -1.76 15.71 -1.01
CA VAL A 115 -1.57 14.60 -1.93
C VAL A 115 -1.06 15.13 -3.27
N ARG A 116 -0.06 14.44 -3.83
CA ARG A 116 0.36 14.61 -5.21
C ARG A 116 0.06 13.30 -5.94
N LEU A 117 -0.62 13.39 -7.07
CA LEU A 117 -0.94 12.25 -7.91
C LEU A 117 -0.11 12.34 -9.19
N GLU A 118 0.51 11.22 -9.55
CA GLU A 118 1.11 11.07 -10.86
C GLU A 118 0.10 10.51 -11.85
N SER A 119 0.13 11.02 -13.08
CA SER A 119 -0.77 10.59 -14.14
C SER A 119 -0.38 9.20 -14.62
N MET A 120 -1.31 8.24 -14.53
CA MET A 120 -1.14 6.90 -15.10
C MET A 120 -1.92 6.77 -16.40
N GLN A 121 -1.23 6.46 -17.49
CA GLN A 121 -1.86 6.33 -18.80
C GLN A 121 -2.96 5.25 -18.77
N GLY A 122 -4.16 5.60 -19.26
CA GLY A 122 -5.31 4.70 -19.28
C GLY A 122 -6.11 4.63 -17.97
N PHE A 123 -5.66 5.30 -16.90
CA PHE A 123 -6.34 5.29 -15.60
C PHE A 123 -6.65 6.71 -15.12
N LYS A 124 -7.77 6.85 -14.41
CA LYS A 124 -8.10 8.06 -13.65
C LYS A 124 -7.99 7.75 -12.16
N VAL A 125 -7.13 8.48 -11.48
CA VAL A 125 -6.92 8.34 -10.03
C VAL A 125 -7.41 9.59 -9.33
N SER A 126 -8.06 9.40 -8.18
CA SER A 126 -8.53 10.48 -7.30
C SER A 126 -8.40 10.05 -5.85
N VAL A 127 -8.10 10.99 -4.96
CA VAL A 127 -7.97 10.75 -3.52
C VAL A 127 -8.86 11.72 -2.76
N VAL A 128 -9.51 11.24 -1.71
CA VAL A 128 -10.34 12.06 -0.82
C VAL A 128 -10.04 11.68 0.63
N PRO A 129 -9.69 12.64 1.50
CA PRO A 129 -9.40 14.04 1.20
C PRO A 129 -8.03 14.24 0.53
N GLU A 130 -7.87 15.30 -0.27
CA GLU A 130 -6.58 15.67 -0.89
C GLU A 130 -5.60 16.32 0.10
N ARG A 131 -6.09 16.73 1.28
CA ARG A 131 -5.30 17.36 2.35
C ARG A 131 -5.55 16.66 3.67
N LEU A 132 -4.48 16.24 4.33
CA LEU A 132 -4.48 15.71 5.68
C LEU A 132 -3.86 16.73 6.63
N VAL A 133 -4.53 16.97 7.77
CA VAL A 133 -4.06 17.89 8.82
C VAL A 133 -3.97 17.10 10.12
N PHE A 134 -2.76 17.01 10.66
CA PHE A 134 -2.47 16.39 11.94
C PHE A 134 -2.24 17.48 12.98
N ARG A 135 -2.95 17.38 14.11
CA ARG A 135 -3.00 18.43 15.14
C ARG A 135 -2.21 18.05 16.38
#